data_AF-A0A2Z3I7B3-F1
#
_entry.id   AF-A0A2Z3I7B3-F1
#
_cell.length_a   1.000
_cell.length_b   1.000
_cell.length_c   1.000
_cell.angle_alpha   90.00
_cell.angle_beta   90.00
_cell.angle_gamma   90.00
#
_symmetry.space_group_name_H-M   'P 1'
#
loop_
_entity.id
_entity.type
_entity.pdbx_description
1 polymer ?
#
loop_
_entity_poly.entity_id
_entity_poly.type
_entity_poly.pdbx_seq_one_letter_code
_entity_poly.pdbx_strand_id
1 'polypeptide(L)'
;MDGCLSITIIIIICVIVLGVLKGFKPTKHRSYRKNNPYTPYKRFTLDNQTNYANNNNYDLTRYEDQLKAVSSSEAKFTAQRLMKAGEFKVFQVIESQIMPSFKGCRLFAQVCLGEILNADETVRRCINSKRLDILIINPFGMPLVAVEYQGSGHYQGTAALRDAVKKEALRKAGVKYIEIMESHTEQDIQYVVTRALEDALGQKAKTKLNAVSNAFVSNKDTSA
;
A
#
# COMPACT_ATOMS: atom_id res chain seq x y z
N MET A 1 8.38 42.11 -52.13
CA MET A 1 9.55 42.23 -51.22
C MET A 1 9.36 41.34 -49.98
N ASP A 2 8.66 40.21 -50.14
CA ASP A 2 8.01 39.51 -49.02
C ASP A 2 8.75 38.23 -48.59
N GLY A 3 9.81 37.85 -49.33
CA GLY A 3 10.67 36.72 -48.99
C GLY A 3 11.68 37.03 -47.87
N CYS A 4 12.12 38.29 -47.75
CA CYS A 4 13.13 38.66 -46.74
C CYS A 4 12.55 38.71 -45.31
N LEU A 5 11.28 39.07 -45.16
CA LEU A 5 10.60 39.10 -43.85
C LEU A 5 10.34 37.70 -43.29
N SER A 6 10.10 36.70 -44.14
CA SER A 6 9.88 35.32 -43.68
C SER A 6 11.16 34.65 -43.19
N ILE A 7 12.31 34.94 -43.83
CA ILE A 7 13.59 34.35 -43.46
C ILE A 7 14.10 34.94 -42.13
N THR A 8 13.91 36.24 -41.88
CA THR A 8 14.34 36.88 -40.63
C THR A 8 13.54 36.39 -39.42
N ILE A 9 12.23 36.16 -39.57
CA ILE A 9 11.37 35.60 -38.50
C ILE A 9 11.80 34.17 -38.15
N ILE A 10 12.12 33.33 -39.14
CA ILE A 10 12.57 31.95 -38.91
C ILE A 10 13.91 31.94 -38.15
N ILE A 11 14.84 32.83 -38.49
CA ILE A 11 16.13 32.93 -37.80
C ILE A 11 15.93 33.35 -36.34
N ILE A 12 15.05 34.32 -36.06
CA ILE A 12 14.76 34.76 -34.69
C ILE A 12 14.14 33.64 -33.85
N ILE A 13 13.19 32.88 -34.41
CA ILE A 13 12.57 31.73 -33.73
C ILE A 13 13.63 30.64 -33.47
N CYS A 14 14.49 30.33 -34.43
CA CYS A 14 15.57 29.36 -34.24
C CYS A 14 16.57 29.79 -33.15
N VAL A 15 16.91 31.08 -33.07
CA VAL A 15 17.81 31.60 -32.03
C VAL A 15 17.16 31.54 -30.64
N ILE A 16 15.86 31.83 -30.53
CA ILE A 16 15.12 31.71 -29.26
C ILE A 16 15.02 30.25 -28.82
N VAL A 17 14.68 29.32 -29.74
CA VAL A 17 14.60 27.88 -29.43
C VAL A 17 15.97 27.32 -29.02
N LEU A 18 17.05 27.72 -29.69
CA LEU A 18 18.42 27.31 -29.32
C LEU A 18 18.90 27.94 -28.01
N GLY A 19 18.45 29.15 -27.69
CA GLY A 19 18.72 29.84 -26.42
C GLY A 19 18.05 29.17 -25.22
N VAL A 20 16.81 28.73 -25.37
CA VAL A 20 16.07 27.99 -24.32
C VAL A 20 16.67 26.60 -24.08
N LEU A 21 17.20 25.94 -25.11
CA LEU A 21 17.85 24.62 -24.99
C LEU A 21 19.22 24.64 -24.31
N LYS A 22 19.89 25.80 -24.21
CA LYS A 22 21.22 25.93 -23.58
C LYS A 22 21.18 26.49 -22.14
N GLY A 23 19.99 26.69 -21.58
CA GLY A 23 19.75 27.42 -20.33
C GLY A 23 19.50 26.60 -19.07
N PHE A 24 19.89 25.32 -18.99
CA PHE A 24 19.84 24.54 -17.74
C PHE A 24 21.15 23.78 -17.51
N LYS A 25 22.11 24.44 -16.85
CA LYS A 25 23.27 23.74 -16.28
C LYS A 25 22.83 23.16 -14.93
N PRO A 26 22.77 21.82 -14.76
CA PRO A 26 22.50 21.25 -13.45
C PRO A 26 23.61 21.68 -12.49
N THR A 27 23.21 22.35 -11.42
CA THR A 27 24.09 22.68 -10.30
C THR A 27 24.64 21.36 -9.76
N LYS A 28 25.97 21.29 -9.62
CA LYS A 28 26.65 20.15 -9.01
C LYS A 28 26.14 20.03 -7.56
N HIS A 29 25.19 19.12 -7.34
CA HIS A 29 24.76 18.77 -6.00
C HIS A 29 25.96 18.18 -5.25
N ARG A 30 26.38 18.92 -4.22
CA ARG A 30 27.35 18.51 -3.22
C ARG A 30 26.94 17.14 -2.71
N SER A 31 27.75 16.11 -2.98
CA SER A 31 27.51 14.74 -2.54
C SER A 31 27.56 14.68 -1.01
N TYR A 32 26.39 14.85 -0.39
CA TYR A 32 26.16 14.49 1.00
C TYR A 32 26.27 12.96 1.06
N ARG A 33 27.43 12.47 1.49
CA ARG A 33 27.67 11.05 1.75
C ARG A 33 26.80 10.63 2.94
N LYS A 34 25.53 10.34 2.65
CA LYS A 34 24.58 9.83 3.64
C LYS A 34 24.89 8.35 3.80
N ASN A 35 25.58 8.00 4.89
CA ASN A 35 25.59 6.64 5.41
C ASN A 35 24.14 6.29 5.78
N ASN A 36 23.36 5.82 4.80
CA ASN A 36 22.02 5.30 5.03
C ASN A 36 22.14 3.77 5.12
N PRO A 37 22.10 3.16 6.32
CA PRO A 37 22.11 1.71 6.47
C PRO A 37 20.79 1.06 6.03
N TYR A 38 19.86 1.81 5.42
CA TYR A 38 18.63 1.30 4.87
C TYR A 38 18.90 0.57 3.55
N THR A 39 19.31 -0.69 3.63
CA THR A 39 19.11 -1.62 2.52
C THR A 39 17.61 -1.86 2.39
N PRO A 40 17.03 -1.71 1.18
CA PRO A 40 15.62 -2.02 0.98
C PRO A 40 15.38 -3.47 1.37
N TYR A 41 14.44 -3.70 2.29
CA TYR A 41 14.04 -5.04 2.72
C TYR A 41 13.63 -5.85 1.49
N LYS A 42 14.48 -6.81 1.10
CA LYS A 42 14.17 -7.78 0.05
C LYS A 42 13.10 -8.70 0.64
N ARG A 43 11.82 -8.47 0.30
CA ARG A 43 10.73 -9.36 0.71
C ARG A 43 11.08 -10.79 0.28
N PHE A 44 11.20 -11.70 1.25
CA PHE A 44 11.40 -13.11 0.99
C PHE A 44 10.17 -13.63 0.23
N THR A 45 10.35 -13.98 -1.04
CA THR A 45 9.40 -14.79 -1.80
C THR A 45 9.54 -16.24 -1.32
N LEU A 46 8.47 -17.05 -1.42
CA LEU A 46 8.52 -18.48 -1.10
C LEU A 46 9.67 -19.19 -1.85
N ASP A 47 9.94 -18.79 -3.10
CA ASP A 47 11.03 -19.34 -3.90
C ASP A 47 12.43 -18.97 -3.37
N ASN A 48 12.57 -17.86 -2.63
CA ASN A 48 13.84 -17.51 -1.97
C ASN A 48 14.03 -18.29 -0.67
N GLN A 49 12.95 -18.74 -0.02
CA GLN A 49 13.00 -19.54 1.20
C GLN A 49 13.61 -20.92 0.95
N THR A 50 13.18 -21.60 -0.11
CA THR A 50 13.72 -22.92 -0.51
C THR A 50 15.17 -22.84 -1.01
N ASN A 51 15.57 -21.75 -1.68
CA ASN A 51 16.93 -21.60 -2.20
C ASN A 51 17.98 -21.22 -1.12
N TYR A 52 17.60 -20.48 -0.07
CA TYR A 52 18.51 -20.19 1.06
C TYR A 52 18.70 -21.39 2.00
N ALA A 53 17.65 -22.20 2.18
CA ALA A 53 17.64 -23.43 2.99
C ALA A 53 18.71 -24.45 2.54
N ASN A 54 18.86 -24.63 1.23
CA ASN A 54 19.77 -25.62 0.65
C ASN A 54 21.27 -25.30 0.84
N ASN A 55 21.65 -24.04 1.07
CA ASN A 55 23.06 -23.67 1.26
C ASN A 55 23.53 -23.76 2.73
N ASN A 56 22.62 -23.82 3.70
CA ASN A 56 22.94 -23.76 5.13
C ASN A 56 22.44 -24.98 5.94
N ASN A 57 22.00 -26.07 5.29
CA ASN A 57 21.49 -27.30 5.93
C ASN A 57 20.30 -27.07 6.90
N TYR A 58 19.42 -26.11 6.61
CA TYR A 58 18.18 -25.92 7.40
C TYR A 58 16.96 -26.33 6.58
N ASP A 59 16.17 -27.30 7.04
CA ASP A 59 14.84 -27.52 6.49
C ASP A 59 13.85 -26.53 7.13
N LEU A 60 13.56 -25.44 6.43
CA LEU A 60 12.67 -24.38 6.91
C LEU A 60 11.21 -24.83 7.05
N THR A 61 10.85 -26.06 6.67
CA THR A 61 9.53 -26.64 6.96
C THR A 61 9.48 -27.27 8.36
N ARG A 62 10.62 -27.53 9.01
CA ARG A 62 10.73 -28.11 10.35
C ARG A 62 10.94 -27.03 11.41
N TYR A 63 10.14 -27.05 12.48
CA TYR A 63 10.27 -26.11 13.58
C TYR A 63 11.62 -26.21 14.32
N GLU A 64 12.20 -27.41 14.40
CA GLU A 64 13.52 -27.64 15.01
C GLU A 64 14.62 -26.86 14.29
N ASP A 65 14.61 -26.87 12.95
CA ASP A 65 15.62 -26.20 12.14
C ASP A 65 15.39 -24.69 12.09
N GLN A 66 14.13 -24.24 12.10
CA GLN A 66 13.80 -22.83 12.30
C GLN A 66 14.34 -22.32 13.64
N LEU A 67 14.14 -23.08 14.73
CA LEU A 67 14.63 -22.72 16.05
C LEU A 67 16.15 -22.67 16.09
N LYS A 68 16.85 -23.67 15.52
CA LYS A 68 18.31 -23.65 15.39
C LYS A 68 18.81 -22.40 14.67
N ALA A 69 18.18 -22.05 13.56
CA ALA A 69 18.55 -20.86 12.80
C ALA A 69 18.38 -19.58 13.64
N VAL A 70 17.25 -19.43 14.33
CA VAL A 70 16.94 -18.26 15.17
C VAL A 70 17.83 -18.19 16.42
N SER A 71 18.17 -19.33 17.04
CA SER A 71 18.99 -19.39 18.26
C SER A 71 20.50 -19.42 17.99
N SER A 72 20.92 -19.46 16.72
CA SER A 72 22.35 -19.46 16.37
C SER A 72 23.04 -18.19 16.87
N SER A 73 24.27 -18.34 17.39
CA SER A 73 25.08 -17.21 17.85
C SER A 73 25.45 -16.22 16.74
N GLU A 74 25.37 -16.65 15.48
CA GLU A 74 25.57 -15.82 14.29
C GLU A 74 24.34 -14.99 13.93
N ALA A 75 23.15 -15.36 14.40
CA ALA A 75 21.91 -14.63 14.14
C ALA A 75 21.92 -13.28 14.88
N LYS A 76 21.97 -12.19 14.10
CA LYS A 76 21.95 -10.82 14.62
C LYS A 76 20.55 -10.25 14.49
N PHE A 77 19.90 -10.02 15.63
CA PHE A 77 18.60 -9.36 15.69
C PHE A 77 18.75 -7.90 16.09
N THR A 78 18.13 -7.01 15.33
CA THR A 78 18.00 -5.60 15.68
C THR A 78 16.57 -5.16 15.46
N ALA A 79 16.08 -4.27 16.32
CA ALA A 79 14.80 -3.62 16.11
C ALA A 79 14.89 -2.73 14.86
N GLN A 80 13.79 -2.66 14.10
CA GLN A 80 13.67 -1.80 12.93
C GLN A 80 12.33 -1.07 12.95
N ARG A 81 12.22 0.01 12.17
CA ARG A 81 10.94 0.72 12.01
C ARG A 81 9.92 -0.20 11.36
N LEU A 82 8.71 -0.25 11.92
CA LEU A 82 7.61 -1.03 11.36
C LEU A 82 7.17 -0.53 9.98
N MET A 83 7.19 0.80 9.79
CA MET A 83 6.75 1.48 8.57
C MET A 83 7.85 2.42 8.07
N LYS A 84 7.87 2.66 6.75
CA LYS A 84 8.70 3.72 6.16
C LYS A 84 8.22 5.10 6.62
N ALA A 85 9.07 6.11 6.47
CA ALA A 85 8.74 7.47 6.94
C ALA A 85 7.43 8.02 6.32
N GLY A 86 7.21 7.84 5.01
CA GLY A 86 5.99 8.27 4.34
C GLY A 86 4.75 7.49 4.79
N GLU A 87 4.82 6.17 4.83
CA GLU A 87 3.77 5.29 5.39
C GLU A 87 3.41 5.71 6.82
N PHE A 88 4.42 5.93 7.67
CA PHE A 88 4.23 6.33 9.06
C PHE A 88 3.59 7.70 9.18
N LYS A 89 3.94 8.67 8.32
CA LYS A 89 3.32 9.99 8.29
C LYS A 89 1.82 9.90 7.95
N VAL A 90 1.45 9.09 6.97
CA VAL A 90 0.03 8.84 6.64
C VAL A 90 -0.69 8.18 7.80
N PHE A 91 -0.07 7.18 8.44
CA PHE A 91 -0.63 6.54 9.64
C PHE A 91 -0.93 7.55 10.75
N GLN A 92 0.03 8.44 11.06
CA GLN A 92 -0.15 9.46 12.10
C GLN A 92 -1.26 10.46 11.77
N VAL A 93 -1.38 10.87 10.51
CA VAL A 93 -2.46 11.76 10.06
C VAL A 93 -3.81 11.10 10.28
N ILE A 94 -3.97 9.85 9.84
CA ILE A 94 -5.22 9.11 10.02
C ILE A 94 -5.54 8.94 11.52
N GLU A 95 -4.56 8.48 12.29
CA GLU A 95 -4.70 8.23 13.73
C GLU A 95 -5.12 9.47 14.52
N SER A 96 -4.43 10.60 14.29
CA SER A 96 -4.62 11.81 15.11
C SER A 96 -5.76 12.70 14.63
N GLN A 97 -6.04 12.74 13.32
CA GLN A 97 -6.98 13.70 12.75
C GLN A 97 -8.31 13.07 12.32
N ILE A 98 -8.33 11.77 12.00
CA ILE A 98 -9.51 11.11 11.42
C ILE A 98 -10.17 10.20 12.45
N MET A 99 -9.41 9.30 13.07
CA MET A 99 -9.96 8.32 14.01
C MET A 99 -10.79 8.90 15.17
N PRO A 100 -10.51 10.10 15.72
CA PRO A 100 -11.35 10.71 16.75
C PRO A 100 -12.82 10.91 16.33
N SER A 101 -13.07 11.11 15.04
CA SER A 101 -14.42 11.29 14.47
C SER A 101 -15.16 9.96 14.24
N PHE A 102 -14.46 8.83 14.22
CA PHE A 102 -15.02 7.50 13.92
C PHE A 102 -14.97 6.58 15.14
N LYS A 103 -15.80 6.90 16.15
CA LYS A 103 -15.82 6.18 17.44
C LYS A 103 -15.91 4.66 17.27
N GLY A 104 -15.03 3.97 17.99
CA GLY A 104 -14.96 2.49 18.01
C GLY A 104 -14.24 1.86 16.82
N CYS A 105 -14.00 2.59 15.73
CA CYS A 105 -13.11 2.12 14.68
C CYS A 105 -11.67 2.04 15.20
N ARG A 106 -10.86 1.15 14.62
CA ARG A 106 -9.47 0.94 15.03
C ARG A 106 -8.54 0.92 13.82
N LEU A 107 -7.32 1.41 14.02
CA LEU A 107 -6.28 1.52 13.00
C LEU A 107 -5.19 0.48 13.24
N PHE A 108 -4.72 -0.18 12.19
CA PHE A 108 -3.67 -1.18 12.24
C PHE A 108 -2.63 -0.90 11.16
N ALA A 109 -1.37 -1.24 11.45
CA ALA A 109 -0.25 -1.08 10.54
C ALA A 109 0.25 -2.44 10.04
N GLN A 110 0.71 -2.47 8.78
CA GLN A 110 1.38 -3.63 8.19
C GLN A 110 0.56 -4.92 8.30
N VAL A 111 -0.74 -4.91 7.99
CA VAL A 111 -1.61 -6.08 8.18
C VAL A 111 -1.48 -7.05 7.01
N CYS A 112 -1.27 -8.34 7.28
CA CYS A 112 -1.28 -9.38 6.24
C CYS A 112 -2.71 -9.58 5.68
N LEU A 113 -2.87 -9.70 4.36
CA LEU A 113 -4.19 -9.87 3.74
C LEU A 113 -4.88 -11.16 4.19
N GLY A 114 -4.11 -12.22 4.48
CA GLY A 114 -4.65 -13.49 4.98
C GLY A 114 -5.37 -13.41 6.32
N GLU A 115 -5.03 -12.41 7.14
CA GLU A 115 -5.63 -12.24 8.47
C GLU A 115 -7.02 -11.61 8.39
N ILE A 116 -7.34 -10.96 7.27
CA ILE A 116 -8.58 -10.18 7.11
C ILE A 116 -9.48 -10.70 5.99
N LEU A 117 -8.95 -11.55 5.11
CA LEU A 117 -9.68 -12.14 3.99
C LEU A 117 -9.70 -13.65 4.12
N ASN A 118 -10.91 -14.22 4.06
CA ASN A 118 -11.07 -15.65 3.89
C ASN A 118 -11.10 -16.02 2.41
N ALA A 119 -10.39 -17.08 2.04
CA ALA A 119 -10.33 -17.59 0.67
C ALA A 119 -9.90 -19.06 0.68
N ASP A 120 -10.11 -19.76 -0.44
CA ASP A 120 -9.63 -21.11 -0.64
C ASP A 120 -8.11 -21.21 -0.46
N GLU A 121 -7.63 -22.40 -0.10
CA GLU A 121 -6.25 -22.60 0.34
C GLU A 121 -5.20 -22.04 -0.63
N THR A 122 -5.35 -22.31 -1.93
CA THR A 122 -4.43 -21.82 -2.96
C THR A 122 -4.40 -20.29 -3.00
N VAL A 123 -5.56 -19.64 -2.95
CA VAL A 123 -5.67 -18.17 -2.96
C VAL A 123 -5.13 -17.58 -1.67
N ARG A 124 -5.42 -18.21 -0.52
CA ARG A 124 -4.92 -17.83 0.80
C ARG A 124 -3.40 -17.80 0.82
N ARG A 125 -2.73 -18.81 0.26
CA ARG A 125 -1.27 -18.82 0.12
C ARG A 125 -0.75 -17.64 -0.71
N CYS A 126 -1.42 -17.27 -1.80
CA CYS A 126 -1.05 -16.11 -2.62
C CYS A 126 -1.14 -14.79 -1.83
N ILE A 127 -2.24 -14.56 -1.10
CA ILE A 127 -2.49 -13.32 -0.39
C ILE A 127 -1.72 -13.21 0.94
N ASN A 128 -1.37 -14.32 1.59
CA ASN A 128 -0.60 -14.32 2.85
C ASN A 128 0.79 -13.68 2.70
N SER A 129 1.34 -13.71 1.49
CA SER A 129 2.61 -13.04 1.19
C SER A 129 2.48 -11.51 1.06
N LYS A 130 1.26 -10.97 1.12
CA LYS A 130 0.94 -9.57 0.89
C LYS A 130 0.48 -8.90 2.18
N ARG A 131 0.99 -7.69 2.39
CA ARG A 131 0.65 -6.85 3.54
C ARG A 131 0.15 -5.50 3.05
N LEU A 132 -0.85 -4.99 3.75
CA LEU A 132 -1.38 -3.64 3.67
C LEU A 132 -0.56 -2.72 4.57
N ASP A 133 -0.25 -1.52 4.11
CA ASP A 133 0.46 -0.55 4.95
C ASP A 133 -0.40 -0.15 6.15
N ILE A 134 -1.68 0.13 5.92
CA ILE A 134 -2.62 0.58 6.94
C ILE A 134 -4.00 -0.04 6.69
N LEU A 135 -4.68 -0.45 7.77
CA LEU A 135 -6.05 -0.96 7.75
C LEU A 135 -6.89 -0.28 8.83
N ILE A 136 -8.11 0.10 8.45
CA ILE A 136 -9.14 0.58 9.37
C ILE A 136 -10.23 -0.48 9.48
N ILE A 137 -10.56 -0.88 10.70
CA ILE A 137 -11.66 -1.80 11.01
C ILE A 137 -12.80 -1.06 11.72
N ASN A 138 -14.00 -1.63 11.62
CA ASN A 138 -15.16 -1.17 12.38
C ASN A 138 -15.10 -1.66 13.85
N PRO A 139 -16.03 -1.22 14.71
CA PRO A 139 -16.09 -1.64 16.12
C PRO A 139 -16.30 -3.14 16.34
N PHE A 140 -16.71 -3.89 15.31
CA PHE A 140 -16.97 -5.32 15.37
C PHE A 140 -15.81 -6.17 14.85
N GLY A 141 -14.65 -5.58 14.56
CA GLY A 141 -13.51 -6.34 14.04
C GLY A 141 -13.45 -6.47 12.51
N MET A 142 -14.42 -5.93 11.78
CA MET A 142 -14.50 -6.13 10.32
C MET A 142 -13.70 -5.08 9.54
N PRO A 143 -12.95 -5.46 8.50
CA PRO A 143 -12.22 -4.53 7.66
C PRO A 143 -13.16 -3.57 6.91
N LEU A 144 -12.83 -2.28 6.95
CA LEU A 144 -13.56 -1.21 6.24
C LEU A 144 -12.73 -0.63 5.11
N VAL A 145 -11.56 -0.09 5.43
CA VAL A 145 -10.72 0.67 4.50
C VAL A 145 -9.27 0.23 4.62
N ALA A 146 -8.68 -0.20 3.51
CA ALA A 146 -7.26 -0.46 3.34
C ALA A 146 -6.61 0.77 2.67
N VAL A 147 -5.49 1.24 3.23
CA VAL A 147 -4.76 2.41 2.75
C VAL A 147 -3.33 1.99 2.42
N GLU A 148 -2.86 2.30 1.21
CA GLU A 148 -1.48 2.07 0.76
C GLU A 148 -0.80 3.39 0.46
N TYR A 149 0.45 3.55 0.89
CA TYR A 149 1.24 4.74 0.59
C TYR A 149 2.16 4.47 -0.60
N GLN A 150 2.07 5.35 -1.60
CA GLN A 150 2.88 5.27 -2.81
C GLN A 150 3.90 6.41 -2.83
N GLY A 151 5.14 6.08 -2.49
CA GLY A 151 6.28 7.03 -2.54
C GLY A 151 6.90 7.15 -3.93
N SER A 152 7.75 8.15 -4.13
CA SER A 152 8.51 8.45 -5.37
C SER A 152 9.54 7.40 -5.81
N GLY A 153 9.71 6.30 -5.06
CA GLY A 153 10.63 5.23 -5.41
C GLY A 153 10.15 4.49 -6.66
N HIS A 154 10.88 4.66 -7.77
CA HIS A 154 10.62 4.05 -9.08
C HIS A 154 10.05 2.62 -9.00
N TYR A 155 8.85 2.44 -9.53
CA TYR A 155 8.20 1.15 -9.71
C TYR A 155 9.04 0.25 -10.61
N GLN A 156 9.85 -0.64 -10.04
CA GLN A 156 10.50 -1.69 -10.81
C GLN A 156 9.60 -2.94 -10.87
N GLY A 157 9.19 -3.30 -12.09
CA GLY A 157 8.68 -4.60 -12.53
C GLY A 157 7.47 -5.16 -11.79
N THR A 158 7.70 -5.88 -10.70
CA THR A 158 6.70 -6.70 -10.01
C THR A 158 5.77 -5.92 -9.07
N ALA A 159 6.04 -4.64 -8.84
CA ALA A 159 5.23 -3.79 -7.95
C ALA A 159 3.77 -3.65 -8.45
N ALA A 160 3.57 -3.46 -9.75
CA ALA A 160 2.24 -3.30 -10.33
C ALA A 160 1.36 -4.56 -10.19
N LEU A 161 1.93 -5.75 -10.47
CA LEU A 161 1.20 -7.00 -10.34
C LEU A 161 0.86 -7.32 -8.87
N ARG A 162 1.78 -7.01 -7.94
CA ARG A 162 1.50 -7.14 -6.50
C ARG A 162 0.32 -6.26 -6.08
N ASP A 163 0.29 -5.02 -6.55
CA ASP A 163 -0.77 -4.08 -6.18
C ASP A 163 -2.10 -4.47 -6.80
N ALA A 164 -2.10 -5.01 -8.03
CA ALA A 164 -3.27 -5.59 -8.67
C ALA A 164 -3.89 -6.75 -7.85
N VAL A 165 -3.05 -7.67 -7.33
CA VAL A 165 -3.53 -8.77 -6.46
C VAL A 165 -4.20 -8.23 -5.20
N LYS A 166 -3.60 -7.23 -4.53
CA LYS A 166 -4.19 -6.62 -3.33
C LYS A 166 -5.54 -5.98 -3.65
N LYS A 167 -5.57 -5.13 -4.70
CA LYS A 167 -6.77 -4.43 -5.15
C LYS A 167 -7.91 -5.40 -5.45
N GLU A 168 -7.64 -6.46 -6.20
CA GLU A 168 -8.68 -7.42 -6.59
C GLU A 168 -9.19 -8.26 -5.40
N ALA A 169 -8.30 -8.69 -4.50
CA ALA A 169 -8.69 -9.43 -3.31
C ALA A 169 -9.61 -8.59 -2.40
N LEU A 170 -9.26 -7.33 -2.16
CA LEU A 170 -10.06 -6.40 -1.36
C LEU A 170 -11.39 -6.06 -2.02
N ARG A 171 -11.40 -5.84 -3.34
CA ARG A 171 -12.62 -5.59 -4.11
C ARG A 171 -13.61 -6.75 -3.97
N LYS A 172 -13.15 -7.99 -4.14
CA LYS A 172 -13.98 -9.20 -3.95
C LYS A 172 -14.52 -9.33 -2.53
N ALA A 173 -13.76 -8.88 -1.53
CA ALA A 173 -14.16 -8.90 -0.13
C ALA A 173 -15.05 -7.71 0.29
N GLY A 174 -15.29 -6.75 -0.60
CA GLY A 174 -16.05 -5.53 -0.28
C GLY A 174 -15.33 -4.63 0.74
N VAL A 175 -13.99 -4.65 0.76
CA VAL A 175 -13.16 -3.75 1.56
C VAL A 175 -12.72 -2.59 0.67
N LYS A 176 -12.95 -1.35 1.11
CA LYS A 176 -12.57 -0.16 0.34
C LYS A 176 -11.05 -0.06 0.29
N TYR A 177 -10.49 0.23 -0.88
CA TYR A 177 -9.05 0.40 -1.07
C TYR A 177 -8.76 1.84 -1.53
N ILE A 178 -7.77 2.49 -0.92
CA ILE A 178 -7.33 3.83 -1.28
C ILE A 178 -5.80 3.90 -1.36
N GLU A 179 -5.31 4.75 -2.27
CA GLU A 179 -3.88 5.02 -2.45
C GLU A 179 -3.59 6.46 -2.06
N ILE A 180 -2.60 6.63 -1.19
CA ILE A 180 -2.10 7.94 -0.79
C ILE A 180 -0.76 8.17 -1.49
N MET A 181 -0.75 9.13 -2.41
CA MET A 181 0.45 9.52 -3.13
C MET A 181 1.31 10.43 -2.25
N GLU A 182 2.62 10.45 -2.48
CA GLU A 182 3.54 11.40 -1.81
C GLU A 182 3.14 12.87 -2.02
N SER A 183 2.46 13.19 -3.13
CA SER A 183 1.95 14.53 -3.42
C SER A 183 0.70 14.93 -2.63
N HIS A 184 0.03 13.99 -1.94
CA HIS A 184 -1.16 14.32 -1.15
C HIS A 184 -0.78 15.10 0.10
N THR A 185 -1.48 16.21 0.31
CA THR A 185 -1.42 17.01 1.54
C THR A 185 -2.15 16.30 2.69
N GLU A 186 -1.99 16.78 3.93
CA GLU A 186 -2.76 16.25 5.07
C GLU A 186 -4.27 16.41 4.84
N GLN A 187 -4.70 17.51 4.21
CA GLN A 187 -6.09 17.78 3.87
C GLN A 187 -6.63 16.78 2.83
N ASP A 188 -5.82 16.44 1.81
CA ASP A 188 -6.19 15.42 0.82
C ASP A 188 -6.37 14.05 1.49
N ILE A 189 -5.45 13.68 2.39
CA ILE A 189 -5.52 12.43 3.15
C ILE A 189 -6.80 12.41 3.99
N GLN A 190 -7.06 13.48 4.76
CA GLN A 190 -8.28 13.62 5.56
C GLN A 190 -9.53 13.44 4.71
N TYR A 191 -9.63 14.14 3.59
CA TYR A 191 -10.78 14.10 2.70
C TYR A 191 -11.01 12.68 2.14
N VAL A 192 -9.99 12.08 1.52
CA VAL A 192 -10.11 10.79 0.84
C VAL A 192 -10.41 9.65 1.82
N VAL A 193 -9.74 9.62 2.96
CA VAL A 193 -9.92 8.57 3.97
C VAL A 193 -11.28 8.71 4.67
N THR A 194 -11.68 9.94 5.03
CA THR A 194 -12.99 10.20 5.66
C THR A 194 -14.12 9.78 4.73
N ARG A 195 -14.07 10.17 3.45
CA ARG A 195 -15.06 9.75 2.46
C ARG A 195 -15.14 8.24 2.31
N ALA A 196 -13.99 7.58 2.26
CA ALA A 196 -13.92 6.12 2.16
C ALA A 196 -14.56 5.42 3.37
N LEU A 197 -14.37 5.97 4.58
CA LEU A 197 -14.97 5.44 5.81
C LEU A 197 -16.49 5.64 5.85
N GLU A 198 -16.96 6.84 5.51
CA GLU A 198 -18.40 7.14 5.43
C GLU A 198 -19.11 6.21 4.44
N ASP A 199 -18.54 6.04 3.25
CA ASP A 199 -19.08 5.14 2.23
C ASP A 199 -19.11 3.68 2.72
N ALA A 200 -18.02 3.21 3.34
CA ALA A 200 -17.91 1.83 3.82
C ALA A 200 -18.90 1.53 4.96
N LEU A 201 -19.05 2.46 5.91
CA LEU A 201 -20.02 2.36 6.99
C LEU A 201 -21.47 2.39 6.46
N GLY A 202 -21.76 3.27 5.51
CA GLY A 202 -23.07 3.36 4.85
C GLY A 202 -23.45 2.09 4.08
N GLN A 203 -22.50 1.48 3.35
CA GLN A 203 -22.72 0.22 2.64
C GLN A 203 -23.01 -0.95 3.60
N LYS A 204 -22.27 -1.03 4.71
CA LYS A 204 -22.49 -2.09 5.72
C LYS A 204 -23.84 -1.94 6.42
N ALA A 205 -24.26 -0.71 6.73
CA ALA A 205 -25.59 -0.45 7.31
C ALA A 205 -26.72 -0.90 6.36
N LYS A 206 -26.64 -0.56 5.07
CA LYS A 206 -27.61 -1.00 4.05
C LYS A 206 -27.66 -2.52 3.90
N THR A 207 -26.50 -3.17 3.87
CA THR A 207 -26.42 -4.64 3.76
C THR A 207 -27.10 -5.33 4.94
N LYS A 208 -26.88 -4.85 6.16
CA LYS A 208 -27.54 -5.39 7.36
C LYS A 208 -29.05 -5.20 7.31
N LEU A 209 -29.53 -4.02 6.88
CA LEU A 209 -30.96 -3.75 6.74
C LEU A 209 -31.64 -4.70 5.73
N ASN A 210 -31.00 -4.93 4.59
CA ASN A 210 -31.51 -5.84 3.56
C ASN A 210 -31.55 -7.29 4.05
N ALA A 211 -30.52 -7.74 4.77
CA ALA A 211 -30.48 -9.09 5.33
C ALA A 211 -31.61 -9.34 6.34
N VAL A 212 -31.88 -8.36 7.22
CA VAL A 212 -32.99 -8.46 8.20
C VAL A 212 -34.34 -8.47 7.48
N SER A 213 -34.52 -7.62 6.46
CA SER A 213 -35.76 -7.55 5.69
C SER A 213 -36.04 -8.87 4.96
N ASN A 214 -35.03 -9.46 4.32
CA ASN A 214 -35.17 -10.74 3.62
C ASN A 214 -35.45 -11.92 4.58
N ALA A 215 -34.79 -11.96 5.74
CA ALA A 215 -35.06 -12.98 6.77
C ALA A 215 -36.49 -12.88 7.32
N PHE A 216 -37.03 -11.66 7.46
CA PHE A 216 -38.41 -11.45 7.89
C PHE A 216 -39.43 -11.90 6.85
N VAL A 217 -39.18 -11.68 5.56
CA VAL A 217 -40.05 -12.16 4.46
C VAL A 217 -40.04 -13.69 4.40
N SER A 218 -38.87 -14.32 4.45
CA SER A 218 -38.71 -15.78 4.43
C SER A 218 -39.47 -16.51 5.56
N ASN A 219 -39.59 -15.90 6.74
CA ASN A 219 -40.30 -16.50 7.88
C ASN A 219 -41.84 -16.36 7.77
N LYS A 220 -42.36 -15.41 6.99
CA LYS A 220 -43.81 -15.30 6.74
C LYS A 220 -44.31 -16.36 5.77
N ASP A 221 -43.49 -16.74 4.79
CA ASP A 221 -43.87 -17.71 3.76
C ASP A 221 -43.80 -19.18 4.24
N THR A 222 -43.19 -19.44 5.39
CA THR A 222 -43.08 -20.78 6.02
C THR A 222 -44.11 -21.03 7.13
N SER A 223 -45.01 -20.09 7.40
CA SER A 223 -46.04 -20.19 8.45
C SER A 223 -47.46 -20.48 7.92
N ALA A 224 -47.59 -20.98 6.69
CA ALA A 224 -48.85 -21.32 6.02
C ALA A 224 -48.98 -22.83 5.78
#